data_AF-A0A944BTR0-F1
#
_entry.id   AF-A0A944BTR0-F1
#
_cell.length_a   1.000
_cell.length_b   1.000
_cell.length_c   1.000
_cell.angle_alpha   90.00
_cell.angle_beta   90.00
_cell.angle_gamma   90.00
#
_symmetry.space_group_name_H-M   'P 1'
#
loop_
_entity.id
_entity.type
_entity.pdbx_description
1 polymer ?
#
loop_
_entity_poly.entity_id
_entity_poly.type
_entity_poly.pdbx_seq_one_letter_code
_entity_poly.pdbx_strand_id
1 'polypeptide(L)'
;MLLAAAASVSAMAADTWSLQGTTFTVDTLFHNQVGPGTTSTSLWFRNPANGDALRVFYATMDLTNPYLKLRGVCATDKVAGNETISGMAKRKSKAGERYFVGINADFFMTSGTTNRGVSKVGTPVGSTVVDGVIYRARNNARTFKNFVVDTKGSVYVNPFFFGGSVEAPNGKKATLGGINVNANEKSASNQNKVTTYNDLYYGATAETGAGCEVAAVLVEGEKFETAKPFKMKLVGNPSTAGDMDIAKGGYVLHGHGTAATFISELHEGDIITVSPSWTFGDLSVEPYQVISGNPKILENGET
;
A
#
# COMPACT_ATOMS: atom_id res chain seq x y z
N MET A 1 21.51 -39.00 -54.36
CA MET A 1 20.20 -38.93 -53.70
C MET A 1 20.21 -39.97 -52.59
N LEU A 2 20.35 -39.55 -51.32
CA LEU A 2 20.01 -40.38 -50.16
C LEU A 2 19.67 -39.41 -49.02
N LEU A 3 18.37 -39.30 -48.72
CA LEU A 3 17.83 -38.56 -47.59
C LEU A 3 18.33 -39.20 -46.30
N ALA A 4 19.01 -38.45 -45.44
CA ALA A 4 19.15 -38.79 -44.03
C ALA A 4 18.02 -38.08 -43.28
N ALA A 5 17.04 -38.86 -42.84
CA ALA A 5 15.90 -38.39 -42.07
C ALA A 5 16.35 -37.82 -40.72
N ALA A 6 15.93 -36.58 -40.43
CA ALA A 6 16.01 -36.02 -39.09
C ALA A 6 15.01 -36.77 -38.20
N ALA A 7 15.51 -37.56 -37.26
CA ALA A 7 14.68 -38.15 -36.21
C ALA A 7 14.44 -37.09 -35.12
N SER A 8 13.34 -36.36 -35.24
CA SER A 8 12.78 -35.59 -34.13
C SER A 8 12.08 -36.57 -33.17
N VAL A 9 12.76 -36.95 -32.10
CA VAL A 9 12.10 -37.59 -30.94
C VAL A 9 11.90 -36.51 -29.89
N SER A 10 10.74 -35.87 -29.96
CA SER A 10 10.22 -35.00 -28.92
C SER A 10 9.83 -35.84 -27.72
N ALA A 11 10.64 -35.79 -26.67
CA ALA A 11 10.25 -36.22 -25.33
C ALA A 11 10.37 -35.02 -24.40
N MET A 12 9.29 -34.24 -24.30
CA MET A 12 9.07 -33.39 -23.14
C MET A 12 8.20 -34.25 -22.21
N ALA A 13 8.79 -34.80 -21.14
CA ALA A 13 7.98 -35.37 -20.08
C ALA A 13 7.15 -34.23 -19.49
N ALA A 14 5.86 -34.20 -19.82
CA ALA A 14 4.96 -33.29 -19.15
C ALA A 14 4.72 -33.85 -17.75
N ASP A 15 5.16 -33.11 -16.73
CA ASP A 15 4.97 -33.53 -15.35
C ASP A 15 3.47 -33.49 -15.02
N THR A 16 3.00 -34.46 -14.24
CA THR A 16 1.60 -34.44 -13.76
C THR A 16 1.57 -33.92 -12.34
N TRP A 17 0.81 -32.84 -12.09
CA TRP A 17 0.68 -32.25 -10.77
C TRP A 17 -0.77 -32.38 -10.29
N SER A 18 -0.96 -32.71 -9.00
CA SER A 18 -2.28 -32.72 -8.37
C SER A 18 -2.49 -31.41 -7.61
N LEU A 19 -3.52 -30.66 -7.97
CA LEU A 19 -3.92 -29.43 -7.30
C LEU A 19 -5.36 -29.58 -6.79
N GLN A 20 -5.53 -29.55 -5.46
CA GLN A 20 -6.83 -29.72 -4.80
C GLN A 20 -7.61 -30.95 -5.31
N GLY A 21 -6.93 -32.08 -5.51
CA GLY A 21 -7.53 -33.33 -6.01
C GLY A 21 -7.75 -33.40 -7.52
N THR A 22 -7.46 -32.33 -8.27
CA THR A 22 -7.50 -32.33 -9.74
C THR A 22 -6.11 -32.57 -10.30
N THR A 23 -5.96 -33.58 -11.15
CA THR A 23 -4.68 -33.87 -11.83
C THR A 23 -4.57 -33.05 -13.11
N PHE A 24 -3.47 -32.32 -13.25
CA PHE A 24 -3.13 -31.56 -14.44
C PHE A 24 -1.86 -32.13 -15.08
N THR A 25 -1.82 -32.13 -16.40
CA THR A 25 -0.57 -32.19 -17.17
C THR A 25 0.06 -30.80 -17.16
N VAL A 26 1.34 -30.68 -16.84
CA VAL A 26 2.05 -29.41 -16.66
C VAL A 26 3.22 -29.33 -17.62
N ASP A 27 3.22 -28.32 -18.48
CA ASP A 27 4.37 -27.99 -19.33
C ASP A 27 5.06 -26.72 -18.82
N THR A 28 6.39 -26.74 -18.75
CA THR A 28 7.16 -25.51 -18.68
C THR A 28 7.32 -24.94 -20.09
N LEU A 29 6.77 -23.76 -20.33
CA LEU A 29 6.79 -23.10 -21.65
C LEU A 29 7.96 -22.13 -21.77
N PHE A 30 8.37 -21.57 -20.65
CA PHE A 30 9.47 -20.62 -20.55
C PHE A 30 10.13 -20.77 -19.19
N HIS A 31 11.45 -20.79 -19.17
CA HIS A 31 12.24 -20.65 -17.96
C HIS A 31 13.58 -20.00 -18.35
N ASN A 32 13.82 -18.77 -17.89
CA ASN A 32 15.07 -18.09 -18.17
C ASN A 32 15.39 -17.05 -17.09
N GLN A 33 16.68 -16.71 -16.96
CA GLN A 33 17.11 -15.57 -16.18
C GLN A 33 16.67 -14.27 -16.86
N VAL A 34 15.99 -13.39 -16.11
CA VAL A 34 15.46 -12.10 -16.61
C VAL A 34 16.10 -10.90 -15.92
N GLY A 35 16.93 -11.14 -14.91
CA GLY A 35 17.71 -10.14 -14.20
C GLY A 35 18.72 -10.78 -13.25
N PRO A 36 19.55 -9.98 -12.56
CA PRO A 36 20.46 -10.48 -11.53
C PRO A 36 19.68 -11.34 -10.52
N GLY A 37 20.13 -12.57 -10.23
CA GLY A 37 19.48 -13.47 -9.26
C GLY A 37 17.97 -13.70 -9.48
N THR A 38 17.44 -13.48 -10.68
CA THR A 38 15.99 -13.54 -10.96
C THR A 38 15.69 -14.38 -12.20
N THR A 39 14.86 -15.41 -12.04
CA THR A 39 14.29 -16.19 -13.16
C THR A 39 12.82 -15.86 -13.36
N SER A 40 12.35 -15.93 -14.60
CA SER A 40 10.92 -15.95 -14.91
C SER A 40 10.56 -17.31 -15.51
N THR A 41 9.43 -17.86 -15.06
CA THR A 41 8.89 -19.13 -15.51
C THR A 41 7.44 -18.95 -15.94
N SER A 42 7.05 -19.58 -17.05
CA SER A 42 5.65 -19.75 -17.41
C SER A 42 5.29 -21.22 -17.58
N LEU A 43 4.16 -21.60 -16.99
CA LEU A 43 3.66 -22.97 -16.97
C LEU A 43 2.28 -23.06 -17.64
N TRP A 44 1.98 -24.22 -18.20
CA TRP A 44 0.67 -24.56 -18.73
C TRP A 44 0.12 -25.79 -18.02
N PHE A 45 -0.86 -25.58 -17.16
CA PHE A 45 -1.64 -26.65 -16.55
C PHE A 45 -2.80 -26.99 -17.48
N ARG A 46 -2.96 -28.25 -17.83
CA ARG A 46 -4.04 -28.77 -18.68
C ARG A 46 -4.72 -29.93 -17.97
N ASN A 47 -6.02 -29.82 -17.74
CA ASN A 47 -6.82 -30.90 -17.18
C ASN A 47 -7.17 -31.88 -18.32
N PRO A 48 -6.62 -33.10 -18.34
CA PRO A 48 -6.88 -34.06 -19.42
C PRO A 48 -8.32 -34.58 -19.41
N ALA A 49 -9.04 -34.48 -18.29
CA ALA A 49 -10.39 -35.03 -18.16
C ALA A 49 -11.47 -34.16 -18.82
N ASN A 50 -11.29 -32.84 -18.85
CA ASN A 50 -12.30 -31.90 -19.36
C ASN A 50 -11.75 -30.81 -20.30
N GLY A 51 -10.43 -30.72 -20.47
CA GLY A 51 -9.79 -29.74 -21.35
C GLY A 51 -9.57 -28.35 -20.73
N ASP A 52 -9.92 -28.14 -19.45
CA ASP A 52 -9.65 -26.89 -18.75
C ASP A 52 -8.15 -26.60 -18.71
N ALA A 53 -7.79 -25.31 -18.74
CA ALA A 53 -6.39 -24.92 -18.71
C ALA A 53 -6.13 -23.68 -17.86
N LEU A 54 -4.97 -23.64 -17.22
CA LEU A 54 -4.46 -22.51 -16.46
C LEU A 54 -3.04 -22.15 -16.93
N ARG A 55 -2.81 -20.87 -17.24
CA ARG A 55 -1.48 -20.33 -17.49
C ARG A 55 -0.98 -19.66 -16.21
N VAL A 56 0.17 -20.11 -15.73
CA VAL A 56 0.82 -19.53 -14.54
C VAL A 56 2.10 -18.85 -14.96
N PHE A 57 2.29 -17.62 -14.50
CA PHE A 57 3.52 -16.85 -14.67
C PHE A 57 4.04 -16.49 -13.30
N TYR A 58 5.29 -16.83 -13.00
CA TYR A 58 5.94 -16.43 -11.76
C TYR A 58 7.39 -16.03 -12.01
N ALA A 59 7.93 -15.28 -11.07
CA ALA A 59 9.36 -14.99 -11.00
C ALA A 59 9.89 -15.45 -9.65
N THR A 60 11.12 -15.97 -9.66
CA THR A 60 11.85 -16.32 -8.45
C THR A 60 13.01 -15.35 -8.32
N MET A 61 13.09 -14.65 -7.20
CA MET A 61 14.09 -13.61 -6.93
C MET A 61 14.91 -13.99 -5.70
N ASP A 62 16.23 -13.99 -5.82
CA ASP A 62 17.15 -14.15 -4.69
C ASP A 62 17.30 -12.82 -3.94
N LEU A 63 16.51 -12.64 -2.88
CA LEU A 63 16.54 -11.42 -2.05
C LEU A 63 17.83 -11.27 -1.21
N THR A 64 18.76 -12.24 -1.22
CA THR A 64 20.09 -12.05 -0.62
C THR A 64 21.02 -11.23 -1.51
N ASN A 65 20.69 -11.07 -2.80
CA ASN A 65 21.43 -10.23 -3.73
C ASN A 65 21.22 -8.74 -3.40
N PRO A 66 22.29 -7.97 -3.06
CA PRO A 66 22.16 -6.57 -2.63
C PRO A 66 21.70 -5.62 -3.74
N TYR A 67 21.71 -6.05 -5.01
CA TYR A 67 21.22 -5.27 -6.14
C TYR A 67 19.72 -5.48 -6.43
N LEU A 68 19.07 -6.43 -5.75
CA LEU A 68 17.65 -6.66 -5.86
C LEU A 68 16.89 -6.02 -4.70
N LYS A 69 15.77 -5.39 -5.03
CA LYS A 69 14.85 -4.81 -4.04
C LYS A 69 13.43 -5.12 -4.43
N LEU A 70 12.62 -5.49 -3.44
CA LEU A 70 11.18 -5.56 -3.60
C LEU A 70 10.58 -4.20 -3.20
N ARG A 71 9.97 -3.51 -4.16
CA ARG A 71 9.45 -2.14 -3.98
C ARG A 71 8.01 -2.06 -4.49
N GLY A 72 7.16 -1.36 -3.74
CA GLY A 72 5.86 -0.96 -4.23
C GLY A 72 5.96 0.19 -5.22
N VAL A 73 4.85 0.44 -5.93
CA VAL A 73 4.64 1.68 -6.68
C VAL A 73 3.18 2.07 -6.51
N CYS A 74 2.93 3.33 -6.14
CA CYS A 74 1.59 3.90 -6.16
C CYS A 74 1.34 4.53 -7.54
N ALA A 75 0.21 4.20 -8.16
CA ALA A 75 -0.16 4.73 -9.46
C ALA A 75 -0.25 6.26 -9.38
N THR A 76 0.32 6.97 -10.35
CA THR A 76 0.29 8.45 -10.45
C THR A 76 0.91 9.24 -9.29
N ASP A 77 1.51 8.58 -8.29
CA ASP A 77 2.02 9.21 -7.06
C ASP A 77 0.97 10.07 -6.33
N LYS A 78 -0.29 9.62 -6.36
CA LYS A 78 -1.42 10.20 -5.64
C LYS A 78 -2.26 9.07 -5.04
N VAL A 79 -3.11 9.40 -4.06
CA VAL A 79 -3.97 8.41 -3.42
C VAL A 79 -4.89 7.73 -4.44
N ALA A 80 -5.37 8.46 -5.46
CA ALA A 80 -6.20 7.95 -6.54
C ALA A 80 -5.53 8.16 -7.90
N GLY A 81 -5.91 7.32 -8.85
CA GLY A 81 -5.34 7.24 -10.19
C GLY A 81 -5.04 5.80 -10.57
N ASN A 82 -5.12 5.50 -11.86
CA ASN A 82 -4.74 4.19 -12.40
C ASN A 82 -3.54 4.33 -13.32
N GLU A 83 -2.70 3.30 -13.30
CA GLU A 83 -1.56 3.18 -14.18
C GLU A 83 -1.31 1.70 -14.45
N THR A 84 -0.91 1.37 -15.67
CA THR A 84 -0.52 -0.01 -15.99
C THR A 84 0.78 -0.35 -15.26
N ILE A 85 1.00 -1.63 -14.95
CA ILE A 85 2.25 -2.10 -14.31
C ILE A 85 3.47 -1.66 -15.15
N SER A 86 3.37 -1.79 -16.48
CA SER A 86 4.42 -1.37 -17.40
C SER A 86 4.61 0.14 -17.45
N GLY A 87 3.54 0.94 -17.28
CA GLY A 87 3.61 2.39 -17.11
C GLY A 87 4.36 2.77 -15.84
N MET A 88 3.96 2.20 -14.71
CA MET A 88 4.62 2.39 -13.41
C MET A 88 6.11 2.03 -13.47
N ALA A 89 6.43 0.88 -14.05
CA ALA A 89 7.81 0.43 -14.21
C ALA A 89 8.64 1.41 -15.06
N LYS A 90 8.10 1.90 -16.19
CA LYS A 90 8.77 2.89 -17.03
C LYS A 90 8.98 4.22 -16.31
N ARG A 91 7.95 4.73 -15.63
CA ARG A 91 7.97 6.01 -14.92
C ARG A 91 8.93 6.02 -13.74
N LYS A 92 9.01 4.92 -13.00
CA LYS A 92 9.87 4.80 -11.81
C LYS A 92 11.28 4.34 -12.11
N SER A 93 11.53 3.73 -13.27
CA SER A 93 12.89 3.36 -13.68
C SER A 93 13.69 4.61 -14.04
N LYS A 94 14.95 4.64 -13.60
CA LYS A 94 15.92 5.71 -13.84
C LYS A 94 17.33 5.12 -13.91
N ALA A 95 18.33 5.93 -14.26
CA ALA A 95 19.72 5.46 -14.26
C ALA A 95 20.10 4.86 -12.90
N GLY A 96 20.64 3.64 -12.89
CA GLY A 96 21.00 2.89 -11.68
C GLY A 96 19.84 2.17 -10.97
N GLU A 97 18.60 2.31 -11.43
CA GLU A 97 17.43 1.68 -10.80
C GLU A 97 16.35 1.34 -11.83
N ARG A 98 16.14 0.04 -12.07
CA ARG A 98 15.20 -0.44 -13.08
C ARG A 98 14.20 -1.43 -12.50
N TYR A 99 12.92 -1.18 -12.77
CA TYR A 99 11.85 -2.14 -12.53
C TYR A 99 11.77 -3.08 -13.74
N PHE A 100 11.95 -4.38 -13.54
CA PHE A 100 12.03 -5.36 -14.63
C PHE A 100 11.09 -6.57 -14.45
N VAL A 101 10.50 -6.75 -13.27
CA VAL A 101 9.40 -7.69 -12.97
C VAL A 101 8.39 -6.97 -12.09
N GLY A 102 7.10 -7.23 -12.29
CA GLY A 102 6.04 -6.66 -11.46
C GLY A 102 4.70 -7.34 -11.67
N ILE A 103 3.88 -7.29 -10.63
CA ILE A 103 2.48 -7.74 -10.61
C ILE A 103 1.61 -6.61 -10.06
N ASN A 104 0.29 -6.65 -10.31
CA ASN A 104 -0.63 -5.83 -9.51
C ASN A 104 -0.68 -6.37 -8.08
N ALA A 105 -1.07 -5.52 -7.13
CA ALA A 105 -1.11 -5.89 -5.72
C ALA A 105 -2.47 -5.60 -5.08
N ASP A 106 -2.59 -4.52 -4.30
CA ASP A 106 -3.77 -4.26 -3.46
C ASP A 106 -5.08 -4.16 -4.25
N PHE A 107 -6.19 -4.36 -3.53
CA PHE A 107 -7.48 -3.91 -4.00
C PHE A 107 -7.50 -2.39 -4.07
N PHE A 108 -8.25 -1.86 -5.04
CA PHE A 108 -8.45 -0.43 -5.18
C PHE A 108 -9.91 -0.13 -5.55
N MET A 109 -10.35 1.09 -5.25
CA MET A 109 -11.68 1.55 -5.63
C MET A 109 -11.81 1.59 -7.16
N THR A 110 -12.82 0.91 -7.70
CA THR A 110 -13.09 0.86 -9.14
C THR A 110 -14.15 1.88 -9.59
N SER A 111 -14.76 2.59 -8.63
CA SER A 111 -15.77 3.63 -8.87
C SER A 111 -15.81 4.62 -7.71
N GLY A 112 -16.50 5.74 -7.91
CA GLY A 112 -16.83 6.71 -6.86
C GLY A 112 -16.15 8.05 -7.03
N THR A 113 -16.76 9.08 -6.43
CA THR A 113 -16.30 10.47 -6.47
C THR A 113 -16.33 11.07 -5.07
N THR A 114 -15.54 12.12 -4.84
CA THR A 114 -15.73 13.01 -3.70
C THR A 114 -16.98 13.87 -3.90
N ASN A 115 -17.43 14.55 -2.85
CA ASN A 115 -18.47 15.56 -2.91
C ASN A 115 -18.12 16.74 -3.85
N ARG A 116 -16.83 16.92 -4.17
CA ARG A 116 -16.32 17.89 -5.15
C ARG A 116 -16.20 17.35 -6.58
N GLY A 117 -16.67 16.12 -6.84
CA GLY A 117 -16.58 15.49 -8.16
C GLY A 117 -15.20 14.95 -8.53
N VAL A 118 -14.23 14.93 -7.59
CA VAL A 118 -12.90 14.34 -7.82
C VAL A 118 -13.03 12.82 -7.81
N SER A 119 -12.46 12.14 -8.81
CA SER A 119 -12.49 10.68 -8.90
C SER A 119 -11.74 10.02 -7.73
N LYS A 120 -12.35 8.97 -7.17
CA LYS A 120 -11.71 8.09 -6.18
C LYS A 120 -11.15 6.81 -6.82
N VAL A 121 -11.33 6.63 -8.13
CA VAL A 121 -10.89 5.41 -8.82
C VAL A 121 -9.37 5.26 -8.71
N GLY A 122 -8.92 4.06 -8.36
CA GLY A 122 -7.50 3.75 -8.10
C GLY A 122 -7.07 3.91 -6.63
N THR A 123 -7.95 4.40 -5.75
CA THR A 123 -7.65 4.51 -4.31
C THR A 123 -7.40 3.13 -3.69
N PRO A 124 -6.23 2.88 -3.09
CA PRO A 124 -5.97 1.63 -2.36
C PRO A 124 -7.00 1.40 -1.26
N VAL A 125 -7.40 0.15 -1.07
CA VAL A 125 -8.30 -0.22 0.03
C VAL A 125 -7.53 -0.31 1.34
N GLY A 126 -6.35 -0.93 1.30
CA GLY A 126 -5.48 -1.12 2.45
C GLY A 126 -4.52 0.05 2.69
N SER A 127 -3.56 -0.19 3.57
CA SER A 127 -2.44 0.74 3.77
C SER A 127 -1.50 0.68 2.57
N THR A 128 -0.97 1.83 2.16
CA THR A 128 -0.02 1.97 1.06
C THR A 128 1.06 2.97 1.47
N VAL A 129 2.25 2.42 1.68
CA VAL A 129 3.49 3.18 1.89
C VAL A 129 4.47 2.75 0.81
N VAL A 130 5.02 3.71 0.09
CA VAL A 130 6.04 3.43 -0.93
C VAL A 130 7.19 4.39 -0.70
N ASP A 131 8.38 3.83 -0.49
CA ASP A 131 9.61 4.58 -0.26
C ASP A 131 9.54 5.53 0.94
N GLY A 132 8.82 5.12 1.99
CA GLY A 132 8.55 5.95 3.16
C GLY A 132 7.48 7.03 2.95
N VAL A 133 6.90 7.14 1.75
CA VAL A 133 5.77 8.06 1.49
C VAL A 133 4.45 7.37 1.82
N ILE A 134 3.68 7.95 2.73
CA ILE A 134 2.34 7.47 3.09
C ILE A 134 1.31 8.03 2.11
N TYR A 135 0.80 7.15 1.23
CA TYR A 135 -0.35 7.45 0.39
C TYR A 135 -1.65 7.22 1.15
N ARG A 136 -1.68 6.17 1.98
CA ARG A 136 -2.82 5.79 2.81
C ARG A 136 -2.34 4.98 4.01
N ALA A 137 -2.77 5.33 5.21
CA ALA A 137 -2.54 4.52 6.41
C ALA A 137 -3.89 4.22 7.07
N ARG A 138 -4.32 2.97 6.90
CA ARG A 138 -5.59 2.48 7.42
C ARG A 138 -5.38 1.72 8.72
N ASN A 139 -6.13 2.09 9.75
CA ASN A 139 -6.14 1.39 11.02
C ASN A 139 -7.00 0.11 10.93
N ASN A 140 -6.81 -0.78 11.91
CA ASN A 140 -7.61 -1.98 12.13
C ASN A 140 -7.68 -2.92 10.92
N ALA A 141 -6.57 -3.06 10.18
CA ALA A 141 -6.42 -3.94 9.03
C ALA A 141 -6.31 -5.44 9.42
N ARG A 142 -7.22 -5.95 10.27
CA ARG A 142 -7.17 -7.30 10.85
C ARG A 142 -7.28 -8.42 9.82
N THR A 143 -8.14 -8.22 8.82
CA THR A 143 -8.41 -9.23 7.79
C THR A 143 -7.45 -9.11 6.63
N PHE A 144 -7.06 -7.88 6.28
CA PHE A 144 -6.07 -7.60 5.24
C PHE A 144 -4.69 -8.17 5.62
N LYS A 145 -3.94 -8.53 4.59
CA LYS A 145 -2.59 -9.04 4.70
C LYS A 145 -1.70 -8.05 4.01
N ASN A 146 -0.66 -7.62 4.69
CA ASN A 146 0.24 -6.60 4.17
C ASN A 146 1.57 -7.28 3.89
N PHE A 147 2.08 -7.04 2.70
CA PHE A 147 3.49 -7.24 2.41
C PHE A 147 4.22 -5.98 2.84
N VAL A 148 5.08 -6.11 3.85
CA VAL A 148 5.82 -4.99 4.45
C VAL A 148 7.30 -5.22 4.26
N VAL A 149 8.01 -4.19 3.83
CA VAL A 149 9.48 -4.12 3.89
C VAL A 149 9.83 -2.97 4.83
N ASP A 150 10.55 -3.26 5.91
CA ASP A 150 10.99 -2.21 6.84
C ASP A 150 12.19 -1.41 6.29
N THR A 151 12.62 -0.39 7.02
CA THR A 151 13.79 0.42 6.67
C THR A 151 15.13 -0.33 6.71
N LYS A 152 15.16 -1.54 7.27
CA LYS A 152 16.34 -2.43 7.33
C LYS A 152 16.31 -3.51 6.24
N GLY A 153 15.24 -3.62 5.47
CA GLY A 153 15.04 -4.64 4.43
C GLY A 153 14.37 -5.93 4.90
N SER A 154 13.94 -6.01 6.17
CA SER A 154 13.21 -7.17 6.69
C SER A 154 11.81 -7.23 6.07
N VAL A 155 11.36 -8.44 5.76
CA VAL A 155 10.06 -8.70 5.12
C VAL A 155 9.07 -9.26 6.14
N TYR A 156 7.85 -8.73 6.13
CA TYR A 156 6.74 -9.21 6.95
C TYR A 156 5.49 -9.42 6.08
N VAL A 157 4.77 -10.52 6.33
CA VAL A 157 3.53 -10.86 5.61
C VAL A 157 2.48 -11.31 6.60
N ASN A 158 1.55 -10.42 6.97
CA ASN A 158 0.37 -10.69 7.82
C ASN A 158 -0.38 -9.37 8.12
N PRO A 159 -1.41 -9.35 8.99
CA PRO A 159 -1.99 -8.09 9.45
C PRO A 159 -0.90 -7.16 10.01
N PHE A 160 -0.99 -5.88 9.63
CA PHE A 160 -0.05 -4.84 10.02
C PHE A 160 -0.85 -3.61 10.42
N PHE A 161 -0.64 -3.13 11.64
CA PHE A 161 -1.55 -2.19 12.28
C PHE A 161 -0.97 -0.79 12.34
N PHE A 162 -1.73 0.18 11.84
CA PHE A 162 -1.42 1.60 12.00
C PHE A 162 -2.10 2.18 13.24
N GLY A 163 -1.42 3.12 13.90
CA GLY A 163 -1.98 3.93 14.97
C GLY A 163 -1.06 5.09 15.32
N GLY A 164 -1.22 5.64 16.51
CA GLY A 164 -0.36 6.69 17.03
C GLY A 164 -1.10 7.69 17.90
N SER A 165 -0.48 8.84 18.12
CA SER A 165 -1.08 9.96 18.86
C SER A 165 -0.81 11.30 18.21
N VAL A 166 -1.68 12.26 18.52
CA VAL A 166 -1.46 13.70 18.28
C VAL A 166 -1.45 14.38 19.64
N GLU A 167 -0.40 15.14 19.94
CA GLU A 167 -0.19 15.84 21.20
C GLU A 167 -0.21 17.36 20.99
N ALA A 168 -1.07 18.04 21.77
CA ALA A 168 -1.21 19.49 21.78
C ALA A 168 -0.12 20.16 22.64
N PRO A 169 0.11 21.48 22.51
CA PRO A 169 1.11 22.21 23.31
C PRO A 169 0.93 22.10 24.83
N ASN A 170 -0.32 21.91 25.27
CA ASN A 170 -0.67 21.73 26.69
C ASN A 170 -0.49 20.28 27.20
N GLY A 171 0.04 19.38 26.37
CA GLY A 171 0.26 17.96 26.71
C GLY A 171 -0.97 17.07 26.55
N LYS A 172 -2.15 17.61 26.21
CA LYS A 172 -3.35 16.81 25.91
C LYS A 172 -3.10 15.97 24.66
N LYS A 173 -3.61 14.73 24.66
CA LYS A 173 -3.43 13.78 23.54
C LYS A 173 -4.76 13.34 22.96
N ALA A 174 -4.77 13.16 21.65
CA ALA A 174 -5.78 12.39 20.93
C ALA A 174 -5.12 11.21 20.21
N THR A 175 -5.88 10.17 19.94
CA THR A 175 -5.40 9.01 19.17
C THR A 175 -5.37 9.36 17.67
N LEU A 176 -4.29 9.00 16.99
CA LEU A 176 -4.19 9.05 15.53
C LEU A 176 -4.88 7.82 14.94
N GLY A 177 -5.95 8.04 14.18
CA GLY A 177 -6.80 7.02 13.60
C GLY A 177 -6.39 6.61 12.19
N GLY A 178 -5.81 7.50 11.40
CA GLY A 178 -5.49 7.21 10.01
C GLY A 178 -4.79 8.36 9.30
N ILE A 179 -4.29 8.07 8.10
CA ILE A 179 -3.77 9.07 7.16
C ILE A 179 -4.44 8.82 5.80
N ASN A 180 -5.03 9.86 5.19
CA ASN A 180 -5.70 9.78 3.88
C ASN A 180 -6.77 8.66 3.80
N VAL A 181 -7.58 8.55 4.85
CA VAL A 181 -8.69 7.61 4.97
C VAL A 181 -9.95 8.36 5.37
N ASN A 182 -11.12 7.74 5.23
CA ASN A 182 -12.35 8.33 5.73
C ASN A 182 -12.33 8.35 7.27
N ALA A 183 -12.54 9.52 7.89
CA ALA A 183 -12.44 9.71 9.33
C ALA A 183 -13.56 9.01 10.12
N ASN A 184 -14.69 8.71 9.49
CA ASN A 184 -15.81 7.96 10.04
C ASN A 184 -15.83 6.48 9.61
N GLU A 185 -14.72 5.95 9.04
CA GLU A 185 -14.65 4.57 8.61
C GLU A 185 -14.70 3.61 9.82
N LYS A 186 -15.89 3.06 10.10
CA LYS A 186 -16.15 2.16 11.23
C LYS A 186 -15.28 0.90 11.19
N SER A 187 -15.12 0.29 10.02
CA SER A 187 -14.33 -0.94 9.85
C SER A 187 -12.84 -0.71 10.12
N ALA A 188 -12.32 0.48 9.83
CA ALA A 188 -10.96 0.90 10.20
C ALA A 188 -10.83 1.40 11.64
N SER A 189 -11.94 1.49 12.40
CA SER A 189 -11.97 2.06 13.75
C SER A 189 -11.50 3.52 13.79
N ASN A 190 -11.84 4.34 12.78
CA ASN A 190 -11.37 5.73 12.72
C ASN A 190 -12.20 6.71 13.58
N GLN A 191 -13.40 6.30 13.99
CA GLN A 191 -14.28 7.13 14.81
C GLN A 191 -13.62 7.49 16.15
N ASN A 192 -13.88 8.72 16.63
CA ASN A 192 -13.35 9.25 17.90
C ASN A 192 -11.83 9.46 17.89
N LYS A 193 -11.22 9.57 16.71
CA LYS A 193 -9.77 9.73 16.51
C LYS A 193 -9.50 10.89 15.54
N VAL A 194 -8.24 11.32 15.51
CA VAL A 194 -7.74 12.30 14.53
C VAL A 194 -7.32 11.56 13.26
N THR A 195 -7.74 12.03 12.10
CA THR A 195 -7.21 11.62 10.79
C THR A 195 -6.40 12.77 10.22
N THR A 196 -5.20 12.48 9.70
CA THR A 196 -4.37 13.48 9.02
C THR A 196 -4.49 13.31 7.51
N TYR A 197 -4.72 14.40 6.79
CA TYR A 197 -4.73 14.42 5.33
C TYR A 197 -3.51 15.18 4.82
N ASN A 198 -2.90 14.67 3.75
CA ASN A 198 -1.80 15.33 3.05
C ASN A 198 -2.20 15.65 1.60
N ASP A 199 -1.35 16.42 0.91
CA ASP A 199 -1.59 16.89 -0.46
C ASP A 199 -1.56 15.79 -1.55
N LEU A 200 -1.31 14.53 -1.18
CA LEU A 200 -1.45 13.36 -2.05
C LEU A 200 -2.90 12.86 -2.11
N TYR A 201 -3.77 13.37 -1.24
CA TYR A 201 -5.20 13.04 -1.22
C TYR A 201 -5.98 13.77 -2.32
N TYR A 202 -7.31 13.83 -2.21
CA TYR A 202 -8.20 14.37 -3.25
C TYR A 202 -8.21 15.92 -3.37
N GLY A 203 -7.20 16.61 -2.83
CA GLY A 203 -7.12 18.08 -2.77
C GLY A 203 -7.93 18.74 -1.64
N ALA A 204 -8.84 18.00 -1.01
CA ALA A 204 -9.57 18.38 0.20
C ALA A 204 -9.85 17.13 1.04
N THR A 205 -10.28 17.29 2.29
CA THR A 205 -10.54 16.17 3.20
C THR A 205 -11.72 15.29 2.73
N ALA A 206 -12.64 15.83 1.92
CA ALA A 206 -13.85 15.14 1.46
C ALA A 206 -14.75 14.63 2.60
N GLU A 207 -14.64 15.23 3.79
CA GLU A 207 -15.44 14.94 4.98
C GLU A 207 -16.60 15.94 5.11
N THR A 208 -17.84 15.49 4.94
CA THR A 208 -19.04 16.37 4.91
C THR A 208 -19.93 16.22 6.16
N GLY A 209 -19.35 15.85 7.31
CA GLY A 209 -20.10 15.45 8.51
C GLY A 209 -19.60 16.07 9.82
N ALA A 210 -20.07 15.53 10.95
CA ALA A 210 -19.71 16.00 12.29
C ALA A 210 -18.22 15.77 12.59
N GLY A 211 -17.44 16.85 12.54
CA GLY A 211 -16.03 16.86 12.86
C GLY A 211 -15.51 18.29 13.01
N CYS A 212 -14.24 18.41 13.35
CA CYS A 212 -13.54 19.69 13.37
C CYS A 212 -12.20 19.53 12.66
N GLU A 213 -11.88 20.48 11.79
CA GLU A 213 -10.72 20.44 10.89
C GLU A 213 -9.83 21.64 11.12
N VAL A 214 -8.51 21.45 11.02
CA VAL A 214 -7.54 22.53 11.09
C VAL A 214 -6.39 22.29 10.12
N ALA A 215 -6.02 23.34 9.37
CA ALA A 215 -4.91 23.30 8.43
C ALA A 215 -3.57 23.39 9.14
N ALA A 216 -2.56 22.68 8.63
CA ALA A 216 -1.23 22.62 9.20
C ALA A 216 -0.14 22.52 8.14
N VAL A 217 1.07 22.90 8.52
CA VAL A 217 2.31 22.69 7.78
C VAL A 217 3.34 22.02 8.68
N LEU A 218 4.33 21.33 8.12
CA LEU A 218 5.47 20.86 8.90
C LEU A 218 6.23 22.04 9.49
N VAL A 219 6.73 21.89 10.72
CA VAL A 219 7.72 22.83 11.27
C VAL A 219 9.00 22.76 10.42
N GLU A 220 9.72 23.87 10.30
CA GLU A 220 10.96 23.92 9.53
C GLU A 220 11.95 22.83 9.97
N GLY A 221 12.49 22.08 9.00
CA GLY A 221 13.41 20.95 9.23
C GLY A 221 12.74 19.61 9.55
N GLU A 222 11.44 19.58 9.88
CA GLU A 222 10.68 18.34 10.09
C GLU A 222 10.37 17.64 8.77
N LYS A 223 10.08 16.35 8.87
CA LYS A 223 9.57 15.53 7.77
C LYS A 223 8.28 14.85 8.20
N PHE A 224 7.42 14.55 7.23
CA PHE A 224 6.26 13.71 7.49
C PHE A 224 6.70 12.25 7.59
N GLU A 225 6.94 11.80 8.82
CA GLU A 225 7.53 10.50 9.13
C GLU A 225 6.51 9.36 9.12
N THR A 226 6.96 8.12 8.89
CA THR A 226 6.06 6.95 8.89
C THR A 226 5.83 6.34 10.26
N ALA A 227 6.85 6.37 11.14
CA ALA A 227 6.82 5.74 12.46
C ALA A 227 7.60 6.52 13.53
N LYS A 228 7.99 7.77 13.26
CA LYS A 228 8.72 8.64 14.18
C LYS A 228 7.90 9.89 14.49
N PRO A 229 8.01 10.47 15.71
CA PRO A 229 7.38 11.74 16.00
C PRO A 229 7.89 12.86 15.10
N PHE A 230 7.00 13.73 14.66
CA PHE A 230 7.33 14.96 13.94
C PHE A 230 6.38 16.09 14.36
N LYS A 231 6.79 17.33 14.10
CA LYS A 231 6.02 18.53 14.49
C LYS A 231 5.34 19.21 13.33
N MET A 232 4.14 19.69 13.59
CA MET A 232 3.36 20.49 12.65
C MET A 232 2.91 21.78 13.33
N LYS A 233 2.91 22.88 12.57
CA LYS A 233 2.37 24.17 12.98
C LYS A 233 1.01 24.38 12.34
N LEU A 234 0.01 24.77 13.13
CA LEU A 234 -1.32 25.11 12.62
C LEU A 234 -1.28 26.48 11.92
N VAL A 235 -1.90 26.56 10.75
CA VAL A 235 -1.89 27.76 9.87
C VAL A 235 -3.28 28.39 9.69
N GLY A 236 -4.22 28.01 10.55
CA GLY A 236 -5.53 28.62 10.65
C GLY A 236 -6.24 28.14 11.91
N ASN A 237 -7.39 28.75 12.20
CA ASN A 237 -8.23 28.31 13.32
C ASN A 237 -9.07 27.08 12.94
N PRO A 238 -9.39 26.21 13.90
CA PRO A 238 -10.26 25.06 13.65
C PRO A 238 -11.64 25.47 13.10
N SER A 239 -12.20 24.63 12.24
CA SER A 239 -13.47 24.85 11.57
C SER A 239 -14.33 23.58 11.59
N THR A 240 -15.64 23.75 11.73
CA THR A 240 -16.62 22.66 11.61
C THR A 240 -17.34 22.66 10.26
N ALA A 241 -16.85 23.43 9.28
CA ALA A 241 -17.45 23.50 7.94
C ALA A 241 -17.34 22.16 7.19
N GLY A 242 -16.31 21.37 7.50
CA GLY A 242 -15.96 20.15 6.76
C GLY A 242 -15.33 20.44 5.41
N ASP A 243 -14.87 19.38 4.76
CA ASP A 243 -14.28 19.37 3.43
C ASP A 243 -13.20 20.45 3.22
N MET A 244 -12.34 20.66 4.22
CA MET A 244 -11.28 21.66 4.17
C MET A 244 -10.28 21.40 3.04
N ASP A 245 -9.87 22.48 2.36
CA ASP A 245 -8.84 22.46 1.33
C ASP A 245 -7.49 21.99 1.89
N ILE A 246 -6.80 21.15 1.14
CA ILE A 246 -5.44 20.72 1.45
C ILE A 246 -4.50 21.45 0.49
N ALA A 247 -3.80 22.46 1.00
CA ALA A 247 -2.79 23.18 0.22
C ALA A 247 -1.67 22.25 -0.23
N LYS A 248 -1.01 22.56 -1.36
CA LYS A 248 0.16 21.83 -1.83
C LYS A 248 1.28 21.86 -0.78
N GLY A 249 1.83 20.71 -0.44
CA GLY A 249 2.79 20.51 0.66
C GLY A 249 2.21 20.73 2.06
N GLY A 250 0.91 21.02 2.17
CA GLY A 250 0.19 21.24 3.41
C GLY A 250 -0.57 20.00 3.86
N TYR A 251 -1.20 20.14 5.01
CA TYR A 251 -1.90 19.08 5.70
C TYR A 251 -3.18 19.60 6.35
N VAL A 252 -4.11 18.70 6.63
CA VAL A 252 -5.29 18.99 7.45
C VAL A 252 -5.43 17.91 8.52
N LEU A 253 -5.64 18.31 9.77
CA LEU A 253 -6.05 17.39 10.83
C LEU A 253 -7.57 17.47 10.97
N HIS A 254 -8.23 16.31 10.92
CA HIS A 254 -9.66 16.18 11.14
C HIS A 254 -9.91 15.34 12.39
N GLY A 255 -10.62 15.91 13.37
CA GLY A 255 -11.11 15.20 14.53
C GLY A 255 -12.55 14.74 14.31
N HIS A 256 -12.79 13.42 14.35
CA HIS A 256 -14.14 12.86 14.35
C HIS A 256 -14.61 12.59 15.79
N GLY A 257 -15.89 12.83 16.09
CA GLY A 257 -16.48 12.47 17.39
C GLY A 257 -15.76 13.15 18.56
N THR A 258 -15.32 12.40 19.57
CA THR A 258 -14.61 12.98 20.73
C THR A 258 -13.29 13.68 20.35
N ALA A 259 -12.66 13.29 19.24
CA ALA A 259 -11.46 13.97 18.74
C ALA A 259 -11.78 15.33 18.10
N ALA A 260 -13.04 15.60 17.73
CA ALA A 260 -13.45 16.92 17.25
C ALA A 260 -13.26 17.98 18.35
N THR A 261 -13.57 17.64 19.61
CA THR A 261 -13.33 18.51 20.77
C THR A 261 -11.84 18.80 20.97
N PHE A 262 -10.98 17.79 20.78
CA PHE A 262 -9.53 17.99 20.81
C PHE A 262 -9.08 18.99 19.74
N ILE A 263 -9.56 18.86 18.50
CA ILE A 263 -9.19 19.80 17.42
C ILE A 263 -9.76 21.20 17.66
N SER A 264 -10.99 21.33 18.17
CA SER A 264 -11.62 22.64 18.42
C SER A 264 -10.96 23.48 19.50
N GLU A 265 -10.15 22.86 20.37
CA GLU A 265 -9.39 23.56 21.43
C GLU A 265 -8.03 24.06 20.96
N LEU A 266 -7.62 23.74 19.72
CA LEU A 266 -6.37 24.21 19.14
C LEU A 266 -6.54 25.59 18.51
N HIS A 267 -5.44 26.30 18.31
CA HIS A 267 -5.43 27.64 17.76
C HIS A 267 -4.37 27.78 16.66
N GLU A 268 -4.60 28.73 15.76
CA GLU A 268 -3.59 29.10 14.78
C GLU A 268 -2.24 29.40 15.47
N GLY A 269 -1.15 28.86 14.92
CA GLY A 269 0.19 29.01 15.48
C GLY A 269 0.61 27.92 16.48
N ASP A 270 -0.32 27.11 17.00
CA ASP A 270 0.02 25.97 17.86
C ASP A 270 0.96 25.00 17.14
N ILE A 271 1.91 24.45 17.90
CA ILE A 271 2.81 23.38 17.43
C ILE A 271 2.36 22.08 18.08
N ILE A 272 1.88 21.16 17.26
CA ILE A 272 1.49 19.81 17.69
C ILE A 272 2.60 18.81 17.37
N THR A 273 2.64 17.72 18.12
CA THR A 273 3.49 16.56 17.82
C THR A 273 2.62 15.40 17.34
N VAL A 274 2.91 14.89 16.15
CA VAL A 274 2.25 13.70 15.58
C VAL A 274 3.21 12.53 15.67
N SER A 275 2.78 11.46 16.32
CA SER A 275 3.59 10.25 16.57
C SER A 275 2.90 9.04 15.94
N PRO A 276 3.07 8.81 14.62
CA PRO A 276 2.55 7.62 13.96
C PRO A 276 3.31 6.37 14.43
N SER A 277 2.64 5.23 14.44
CA SER A 277 3.21 3.96 14.86
C SER A 277 2.67 2.82 14.02
N TRP A 278 3.51 1.81 13.77
CA TRP A 278 3.10 0.59 13.12
C TRP A 278 3.53 -0.65 13.90
N THR A 279 2.68 -1.67 13.92
CA THR A 279 3.00 -2.95 14.57
C THR A 279 2.70 -4.17 13.71
N PHE A 280 3.59 -5.15 13.81
CA PHE A 280 3.44 -6.50 13.27
C PHE A 280 3.43 -7.49 14.45
N GLY A 281 2.24 -7.97 14.83
CA GLY A 281 2.08 -8.61 16.14
C GLY A 281 2.48 -7.63 17.25
N ASP A 282 3.39 -8.06 18.13
CA ASP A 282 3.91 -7.24 19.23
C ASP A 282 5.14 -6.39 18.83
N LEU A 283 5.63 -6.53 17.59
CA LEU A 283 6.81 -5.81 17.12
C LEU A 283 6.45 -4.43 16.60
N SER A 284 7.14 -3.40 17.08
CA SER A 284 7.14 -2.09 16.43
C SER A 284 8.04 -2.14 15.19
N VAL A 285 7.51 -1.68 14.06
CA VAL A 285 8.20 -1.72 12.76
C VAL A 285 8.11 -0.35 12.11
N GLU A 286 9.23 0.15 11.59
CA GLU A 286 9.26 1.35 10.76
C GLU A 286 9.16 0.92 9.28
N PRO A 287 7.99 1.05 8.64
CA PRO A 287 7.82 0.56 7.29
C PRO A 287 8.45 1.50 6.26
N TYR A 288 9.11 0.90 5.26
CA TYR A 288 9.55 1.57 4.04
C TYR A 288 8.64 1.25 2.86
N GLN A 289 8.12 0.04 2.80
CA GLN A 289 7.08 -0.40 1.87
C GLN A 289 5.94 -1.05 2.66
N VAL A 290 4.70 -0.69 2.33
CA VAL A 290 3.48 -1.39 2.79
C VAL A 290 2.58 -1.52 1.59
N ILE A 291 2.28 -2.75 1.21
CA ILE A 291 1.33 -3.05 0.14
C ILE A 291 0.35 -4.09 0.66
N SER A 292 -0.94 -3.79 0.59
CA SER A 292 -2.00 -4.68 1.06
C SER A 292 -2.41 -5.71 -0.01
N GLY A 293 -3.08 -6.78 0.45
CA GLY A 293 -3.75 -7.81 -0.33
C GLY A 293 -4.68 -8.65 0.56
N ASN A 294 -5.54 -9.48 -0.04
CA ASN A 294 -6.43 -10.41 0.68
C ASN A 294 -7.06 -11.44 -0.28
N PRO A 295 -7.32 -12.70 0.13
CA PRO A 295 -6.82 -13.38 1.33
C PRO A 295 -5.37 -13.84 1.18
N LYS A 296 -4.73 -14.20 2.30
CA LYS A 296 -3.50 -15.01 2.27
C LYS A 296 -3.91 -16.45 1.99
N ILE A 297 -3.23 -17.09 1.04
CA ILE A 297 -3.56 -18.44 0.55
C ILE A 297 -2.54 -19.52 0.97
N LEU A 298 -1.47 -19.11 1.65
CA LEU A 298 -0.42 -20.00 2.15
C LEU A 298 0.30 -19.36 3.33
N GLU A 299 0.52 -20.11 4.40
CA GLU A 299 1.39 -19.75 5.52
C GLU A 299 2.09 -21.01 6.05
N ASN A 300 3.41 -20.94 6.24
CA ASN A 300 4.20 -22.06 6.78
C ASN A 300 4.01 -23.39 6.02
N GLY A 301 3.73 -23.33 4.72
CA GLY A 301 3.48 -24.52 3.89
C GLY A 301 2.04 -25.06 3.94
N GLU A 302 1.14 -24.39 4.66
CA GLU A 302 -0.25 -24.78 4.82
C GLU A 302 -1.18 -23.75 4.16
N THR A 303 -2.21 -24.24 3.46
CA THR A 303 -3.21 -23.43 2.74
C THR A 303 -4.37 -23.01 3.64
#